data_AF-A0A6N4V3J6-F1
#
_entry.id   AF-A0A6N4V3J6-F1
#
_cell.length_a   1.000
_cell.length_b   1.000
_cell.length_c   1.000
_cell.angle_alpha   90.00
_cell.angle_beta   90.00
_cell.angle_gamma   90.00
#
_symmetry.space_group_name_H-M   'P 1'
#
loop_
_entity.id
_entity.type
_entity.pdbx_description
1 polymer ?
#
loop_
_entity_poly.entity_id
_entity_poly.type
_entity_poly.pdbx_seq_one_letter_code
_entity_poly.pdbx_strand_id
1 'polypeptide(L)'
;MFAALPEAYQGLGTRTRWRLGGLIRRQLGRGWRPGQVVAILAAPLPGGVKSPLHLAMWRLAKNQIGSGPRLAPLQQAWDARAAAAERTRSDQAVERSLAEVTEATTADQRDHALQAAAVRFGTITNPKTALVAAARAAARRFPGQALATALGRWAETILEERSAADERPASIVPDLGVELAMSTVTGHCVNCQCTPGTLRTKLPIPVPVCDTCWAANAEPEFEEDSAA
;
A
#
# COMPACT_ATOMS: atom_id res chain seq x y z
N MET A 1 23.50 -26.76 26.81
CA MET A 1 22.88 -26.79 25.46
C MET A 1 23.89 -26.39 24.36
N PHE A 2 25.15 -26.85 24.43
CA PHE A 2 26.22 -26.49 23.46
C PHE A 2 26.98 -27.70 22.88
N ALA A 3 26.66 -28.93 23.30
CA ALA A 3 27.42 -30.14 22.94
C ALA A 3 27.20 -30.62 21.49
N ALA A 4 26.21 -30.08 20.78
CA ALA A 4 25.86 -30.47 19.40
C ALA A 4 26.16 -29.37 18.37
N LEU A 5 27.00 -28.38 18.70
CA LEU A 5 27.42 -27.38 17.72
C LEU A 5 28.43 -27.99 16.72
N PRO A 6 28.31 -27.66 15.43
CA PRO A 6 29.29 -28.11 14.43
C PRO A 6 30.70 -27.66 14.79
N GLU A 7 31.70 -28.46 14.41
CA GLU A 7 33.12 -28.30 14.76
C GLU A 7 33.64 -26.88 14.48
N ALA A 8 33.22 -26.29 13.36
CA ALA A 8 33.56 -24.92 12.95
C ALA A 8 33.21 -23.82 13.99
N TYR A 9 32.34 -24.12 14.96
CA TYR A 9 31.91 -23.18 16.01
C TYR A 9 32.38 -23.58 17.41
N GLN A 10 33.07 -24.71 17.57
CA GLN A 10 33.53 -25.20 18.87
C GLN A 10 34.70 -24.35 19.42
N GLY A 11 35.62 -23.93 18.55
CA GLY A 11 36.76 -23.06 18.87
C GLY A 11 36.44 -21.57 19.05
N LEU A 12 35.15 -21.18 19.07
CA LEU A 12 34.76 -19.78 19.28
C LEU A 12 35.06 -19.31 20.70
N GLY A 13 35.65 -18.13 20.83
CA GLY A 13 35.83 -17.44 22.11
C GLY A 13 34.50 -17.16 22.83
N THR A 14 34.57 -16.98 24.16
CA THR A 14 33.41 -16.90 25.06
C THR A 14 32.35 -15.88 24.62
N ARG A 15 32.77 -14.67 24.25
CA ARG A 15 31.86 -13.59 23.81
C ARG A 15 31.11 -13.95 22.53
N THR A 16 31.81 -14.58 21.59
CA THR A 16 31.29 -15.00 20.28
C THR A 16 30.31 -16.16 20.44
N ARG A 17 30.61 -17.11 21.34
CA ARG A 17 29.71 -18.21 21.70
C ARG A 17 28.41 -17.70 22.34
N TRP A 18 28.51 -16.70 23.21
CA TRP A 18 27.34 -16.05 23.82
C TRP A 18 26.43 -15.38 22.78
N ARG A 19 27.01 -14.65 21.82
CA ARG A 19 26.27 -14.05 20.70
C ARG A 19 25.58 -15.11 19.85
N LEU A 20 26.28 -16.19 19.49
CA LEU A 20 25.69 -17.32 18.76
C LEU A 20 24.52 -17.96 19.54
N GLY A 21 24.68 -18.16 20.84
CA GLY A 21 23.60 -18.65 21.71
C GLY A 21 22.37 -17.73 21.75
N GLY A 22 22.57 -16.41 21.66
CA GLY A 22 21.47 -15.44 21.50
C GLY A 22 20.72 -15.63 20.17
N LEU A 23 21.45 -15.81 19.07
CA LEU A 23 20.85 -16.06 17.75
C LEU A 23 20.06 -17.37 17.70
N ILE A 24 20.60 -18.44 18.28
CA ILE A 24 19.92 -19.74 18.38
C ILE A 24 18.63 -19.58 19.19
N ARG A 25 18.69 -18.95 20.37
CA ARG A 25 17.50 -18.69 21.20
C ARG A 25 16.44 -17.89 20.46
N ARG A 26 16.83 -16.89 19.68
CA ARG A 26 15.91 -16.12 18.83
C ARG A 26 15.18 -17.02 17.82
N GLN A 27 15.89 -17.94 17.16
CA GLN A 27 15.26 -18.85 16.20
C GLN A 27 14.37 -19.89 16.87
N LEU A 28 14.76 -20.41 18.03
CA LEU A 28 13.90 -21.28 18.82
C LEU A 28 12.62 -20.56 19.26
N GLY A 29 12.72 -19.29 19.68
CA GLY A 29 11.56 -18.44 20.00
C GLY A 29 10.64 -18.19 18.81
N ARG A 30 11.18 -18.21 17.58
CA ARG A 30 10.40 -18.17 16.34
C ARG A 30 9.77 -19.52 15.97
N GLY A 31 9.98 -20.59 16.74
CA GLY A 31 9.37 -21.90 16.50
C GLY A 31 10.21 -22.86 15.66
N TRP A 32 11.49 -22.57 15.42
CA TRP A 32 12.40 -23.51 14.76
C TRP A 32 12.80 -24.65 15.70
N ARG A 33 12.99 -25.86 15.16
CA ARG A 33 13.43 -27.01 15.97
C ARG A 33 14.94 -26.96 16.19
N PRO A 34 15.46 -27.36 17.37
CA PRO A 34 16.90 -27.37 17.65
C PRO A 34 17.72 -28.10 16.58
N GLY A 35 17.27 -29.27 16.13
CA GLY A 35 17.94 -30.03 15.07
C GLY A 35 18.04 -29.30 13.73
N GLN A 36 17.05 -28.48 13.37
CA GLN A 36 17.06 -27.70 12.13
C GLN A 36 18.04 -26.52 12.22
N VAL A 37 18.11 -25.87 13.39
CA VAL A 37 19.10 -24.82 13.65
C VAL A 37 20.51 -25.39 13.55
N VAL A 38 20.75 -26.57 14.16
CA VAL A 38 22.05 -27.26 14.07
C VAL A 38 22.37 -27.67 12.63
N ALA A 39 21.43 -28.25 11.89
CA ALA A 39 21.65 -28.66 10.50
C ALA A 39 22.04 -27.47 9.59
N ILE A 40 21.40 -26.32 9.77
CA ILE A 40 21.74 -25.09 9.01
C ILE A 40 23.12 -24.58 9.38
N LEU A 41 23.47 -24.58 10.66
CA LEU A 41 24.81 -24.22 11.09
C LEU A 41 25.85 -25.21 10.55
N ALA A 42 25.51 -26.50 10.43
CA ALA A 42 26.37 -27.58 9.93
C ALA A 42 26.59 -27.58 8.41
N ALA A 43 25.88 -26.73 7.65
CA ALA A 43 26.03 -26.66 6.19
C ALA A 43 27.51 -26.45 5.78
N PRO A 44 27.94 -26.99 4.61
CA PRO A 44 29.33 -26.91 4.17
C PRO A 44 29.79 -25.46 4.05
N LEU A 45 31.01 -25.18 4.50
CA LEU A 45 31.61 -23.85 4.51
C LEU A 45 31.89 -23.39 3.08
N PRO A 46 31.32 -22.26 2.61
CA PRO A 46 31.74 -21.68 1.35
C PRO A 46 33.18 -21.16 1.48
N GLY A 47 33.96 -21.25 0.40
CA GLY A 47 35.34 -20.79 0.37
C GLY A 47 35.47 -19.29 0.73
N GLY A 48 36.53 -18.91 1.46
CA GLY A 48 36.85 -17.51 1.77
C GLY A 48 36.15 -16.90 2.99
N VAL A 49 35.44 -17.69 3.82
CA VAL A 49 34.82 -17.19 5.05
C VAL A 49 35.89 -16.87 6.10
N LYS A 50 36.12 -15.57 6.36
CA LYS A 50 37.07 -15.10 7.38
C LYS A 50 36.57 -15.21 8.82
N SER A 51 35.25 -15.31 9.03
CA SER A 51 34.64 -15.27 10.36
C SER A 51 33.47 -16.26 10.48
N PRO A 52 33.61 -17.32 11.30
CA PRO A 52 32.53 -18.29 11.52
C PRO A 52 31.26 -17.64 12.09
N LEU A 53 31.37 -16.65 12.98
CA LEU A 53 30.19 -15.97 13.54
C LEU A 53 29.36 -15.26 12.47
N HIS A 54 30.01 -14.52 11.56
CA HIS A 54 29.29 -13.81 10.48
C HIS A 54 28.58 -14.79 9.55
N LEU A 55 29.20 -15.94 9.28
CA LEU A 55 28.54 -16.99 8.50
C LEU A 55 27.31 -17.56 9.22
N ALA A 56 27.40 -17.85 10.52
CA ALA A 56 26.26 -18.30 11.30
C ALA A 56 25.12 -17.27 11.30
N MET A 57 25.45 -15.98 11.47
CA MET A 57 24.47 -14.89 11.38
C MET A 57 23.78 -14.86 10.02
N TRP A 58 24.55 -14.91 8.94
CA TRP A 58 24.01 -14.91 7.59
C TRP A 58 23.12 -16.13 7.33
N ARG A 59 23.57 -17.34 7.69
CA ARG A 59 22.81 -18.59 7.51
C ARG A 59 21.49 -18.58 8.27
N LEU A 60 21.51 -18.16 9.54
CA LEU A 60 20.28 -18.07 10.33
C LEU A 60 19.36 -16.94 9.85
N ALA A 61 19.88 -15.89 9.22
CA ALA A 61 19.06 -14.83 8.64
C ALA A 61 18.44 -15.21 7.30
N LYS A 62 19.18 -15.88 6.42
CA LYS A 62 18.74 -16.20 5.05
C LYS A 62 17.99 -17.53 4.94
N ASN A 63 18.35 -18.54 5.73
CA ASN A 63 17.77 -19.88 5.62
C ASN A 63 16.60 -20.11 6.61
N GLN A 64 16.32 -19.18 7.52
CA GLN A 64 15.25 -19.27 8.51
C GLN A 64 14.47 -17.94 8.62
N ILE A 65 13.68 -17.65 7.60
CA ILE A 65 12.83 -16.46 7.53
C ILE A 65 11.46 -16.77 8.13
N GLY A 66 10.92 -15.84 8.90
CA GLY A 66 9.57 -15.93 9.48
C GLY A 66 9.45 -16.88 10.67
N SER A 67 8.21 -17.28 10.93
CA SER A 67 7.84 -18.25 11.97
C SER A 67 8.28 -19.64 11.52
N GLY A 68 9.10 -20.31 12.32
CA GLY A 68 9.54 -21.67 12.07
C GLY A 68 8.37 -22.65 12.06
N PRO A 69 8.62 -23.90 11.63
CA PRO A 69 7.56 -24.86 11.30
C PRO A 69 6.62 -25.21 12.47
N ARG A 70 7.04 -25.03 13.73
CA ARG A 70 6.14 -25.23 14.87
C ARG A 70 5.10 -24.14 15.02
N LEU A 71 5.46 -22.89 14.70
CA LEU A 71 4.59 -21.73 14.88
C LEU A 71 3.90 -21.32 13.58
N ALA A 72 4.44 -21.67 12.42
CA ALA A 72 3.84 -21.38 11.11
C ALA A 72 2.34 -21.73 11.01
N PRO A 73 1.87 -22.95 11.36
CA PRO A 73 0.45 -23.27 11.24
C PRO A 73 -0.42 -22.49 12.24
N LEU A 74 0.11 -22.20 13.43
CA LEU A 74 -0.59 -21.40 14.44
C LEU A 74 -0.71 -19.94 14.00
N GLN A 75 0.36 -19.38 13.43
CA GLN A 75 0.37 -18.04 12.87
C GLN A 75 -0.63 -17.93 11.71
N GLN A 76 -0.60 -18.88 10.77
CA GLN A 76 -1.53 -18.90 9.65
C GLN A 76 -3.00 -18.99 10.11
N ALA A 77 -3.29 -19.85 11.10
CA ALA A 77 -4.63 -19.96 11.66
C ALA A 77 -5.08 -18.65 12.35
N TRP A 78 -4.16 -17.98 13.05
CA TRP A 78 -4.43 -16.68 13.65
C TRP A 78 -4.66 -15.59 12.58
N ASP A 79 -3.78 -15.51 11.57
CA ASP A 79 -3.89 -14.54 10.46
C ASP A 79 -5.22 -14.72 9.72
N ALA A 80 -5.62 -15.98 9.45
CA ALA A 80 -6.88 -16.29 8.80
C ALA A 80 -8.09 -15.84 9.64
N ARG A 81 -8.06 -16.07 10.95
CA ARG A 81 -9.11 -15.61 11.87
C ARG A 81 -9.15 -14.09 11.99
N ALA A 82 -7.99 -13.43 12.07
CA ALA A 82 -7.88 -11.98 12.14
C ALA A 82 -8.41 -11.34 10.85
N ALA A 83 -8.03 -11.87 9.69
CA ALA A 83 -8.53 -11.42 8.39
C ALA A 83 -10.05 -11.65 8.24
N ALA A 84 -10.57 -12.78 8.70
CA ALA A 84 -12.00 -13.05 8.70
C ALA A 84 -12.75 -12.06 9.61
N ALA A 85 -12.27 -11.83 10.82
CA ALA A 85 -12.85 -10.86 11.75
C ALA A 85 -12.82 -9.43 11.18
N GLU A 86 -11.73 -9.05 10.50
CA GLU A 86 -11.65 -7.74 9.83
C GLU A 86 -12.66 -7.61 8.69
N ARG A 87 -12.80 -8.62 7.84
CA ARG A 87 -13.83 -8.64 6.79
C ARG A 87 -15.22 -8.48 7.39
N THR A 88 -15.55 -9.25 8.42
CA THR A 88 -16.85 -9.12 9.11
C THR A 88 -17.07 -7.73 9.69
N ARG A 89 -16.05 -7.10 10.30
CA ARG A 89 -16.16 -5.72 10.80
C ARG A 89 -16.39 -4.71 9.67
N SER A 90 -15.67 -4.86 8.56
CA SER A 90 -15.84 -4.01 7.37
C SER A 90 -17.24 -4.15 6.78
N ASP A 91 -17.74 -5.38 6.63
CA ASP A 91 -19.07 -5.65 6.08
C ASP A 91 -20.17 -5.07 6.99
N GLN A 92 -20.05 -5.26 8.31
CA GLN A 92 -20.96 -4.65 9.28
C GLN A 92 -20.93 -3.11 9.24
N ALA A 93 -19.77 -2.50 9.04
CA ALA A 93 -19.64 -1.06 8.90
C ALA A 93 -20.32 -0.56 7.61
N VAL A 94 -20.18 -1.28 6.49
CA VAL A 94 -20.87 -0.97 5.24
C VAL A 94 -22.38 -1.09 5.40
N GLU A 95 -22.89 -2.17 6.00
CA GLU A 95 -24.33 -2.35 6.22
C GLU A 95 -24.90 -1.26 7.14
N ARG A 96 -24.17 -0.85 8.18
CA ARG A 96 -24.60 0.27 9.04
C ARG A 96 -24.66 1.59 8.27
N SER A 97 -23.61 1.92 7.52
CA SER A 97 -23.60 3.12 6.68
C SER A 97 -24.71 3.08 5.61
N LEU A 98 -25.01 1.91 5.05
CA LEU A 98 -26.09 1.75 4.08
C LEU A 98 -27.47 1.97 4.72
N ALA A 99 -27.67 1.52 5.96
CA ALA A 99 -28.89 1.78 6.72
C ALA A 99 -29.06 3.29 6.97
N GLU A 100 -28.00 4.00 7.39
CA GLU A 100 -28.01 5.46 7.57
C GLU A 100 -28.36 6.20 6.27
N VAL A 101 -27.78 5.77 5.14
CA VAL A 101 -28.11 6.35 3.82
C VAL A 101 -29.57 6.08 3.48
N THR A 102 -30.05 4.85 3.68
CA THR A 102 -31.43 4.44 3.35
C THR A 102 -32.47 5.15 4.21
N GLU A 103 -32.16 5.40 5.47
CA GLU A 103 -33.03 6.18 6.37
C GLU A 103 -33.07 7.64 5.97
N ALA A 104 -31.93 8.22 5.56
CA ALA A 104 -31.85 9.63 5.19
C ALA A 104 -32.37 9.94 3.77
N THR A 105 -32.49 8.96 2.88
CA THR A 105 -32.74 9.20 1.44
C THR A 105 -33.91 8.40 0.88
N THR A 106 -34.51 8.90 -0.20
CA THR A 106 -35.56 8.18 -0.95
C THR A 106 -34.95 7.15 -1.93
N ALA A 107 -35.78 6.27 -2.50
CA ALA A 107 -35.33 5.36 -3.57
C ALA A 107 -34.79 6.14 -4.78
N ASP A 108 -35.53 7.16 -5.24
CA ASP A 108 -35.14 7.97 -6.39
C ASP A 108 -33.80 8.70 -6.17
N GLN A 109 -33.56 9.23 -4.97
CA GLN A 109 -32.29 9.86 -4.62
C GLN A 109 -31.12 8.87 -4.66
N ARG A 110 -31.34 7.61 -4.25
CA ARG A 110 -30.32 6.57 -4.30
C ARG A 110 -30.03 6.12 -5.73
N ASP A 111 -31.06 5.99 -6.56
CA ASP A 111 -30.90 5.64 -7.97
C ASP A 111 -30.16 6.73 -8.75
N HIS A 112 -30.51 8.00 -8.51
CA HIS A 112 -29.81 9.14 -9.08
C HIS A 112 -28.33 9.16 -8.63
N ALA A 113 -28.05 8.94 -7.35
CA ALA A 113 -26.68 8.84 -6.85
C ALA A 113 -25.91 7.67 -7.47
N LEU A 114 -26.56 6.53 -7.73
CA LEU A 114 -25.95 5.38 -8.41
C LEU A 114 -25.63 5.69 -9.88
N GLN A 115 -26.49 6.43 -10.58
CA GLN A 115 -26.22 6.89 -11.95
C GLN A 115 -24.99 7.81 -11.97
N ALA A 116 -24.92 8.78 -11.07
CA ALA A 116 -23.76 9.66 -10.91
C ALA A 116 -22.50 8.86 -10.55
N ALA A 117 -22.60 7.87 -9.66
CA ALA A 117 -21.49 6.99 -9.31
C ALA A 117 -21.00 6.16 -10.51
N ALA A 118 -21.92 5.64 -11.34
CA ALA A 118 -21.56 4.90 -12.55
C ALA A 118 -20.86 5.81 -13.58
N VAL A 119 -21.30 7.07 -13.66
CA VAL A 119 -20.67 8.09 -14.48
C VAL A 119 -19.25 8.40 -14.00
N ARG A 120 -19.03 8.54 -12.69
CA ARG A 120 -17.75 8.94 -12.12
C ARG A 120 -16.73 7.81 -12.02
N PHE A 121 -17.19 6.61 -11.65
CA PHE A 121 -16.33 5.46 -11.33
C PHE A 121 -16.39 4.34 -12.36
N GLY A 122 -17.29 4.43 -13.36
CA GLY A 122 -17.51 3.38 -14.34
C GLY A 122 -18.42 2.28 -13.83
N THR A 123 -18.27 1.07 -14.37
CA THR A 123 -19.17 -0.06 -14.09
C THR A 123 -19.27 -0.37 -12.60
N ILE A 124 -20.48 -0.29 -12.06
CA ILE A 124 -20.76 -0.62 -10.66
C ILE A 124 -20.93 -2.14 -10.49
N THR A 125 -19.99 -2.77 -9.78
CA THR A 125 -20.08 -4.21 -9.44
C THR A 125 -20.91 -4.47 -8.18
N ASN A 126 -20.92 -3.54 -7.23
CA ASN A 126 -21.69 -3.65 -6.00
C ASN A 126 -22.39 -2.31 -5.68
N PRO A 127 -23.72 -2.22 -5.86
CA PRO A 127 -24.46 -0.96 -5.68
C PRO A 127 -24.44 -0.49 -4.22
N LYS A 128 -24.41 -1.40 -3.23
CA LYS A 128 -24.38 -1.03 -1.82
C LYS A 128 -23.11 -0.24 -1.48
N THR A 129 -21.95 -0.76 -1.88
CA THR A 129 -20.66 -0.12 -1.61
C THR A 129 -20.50 1.17 -2.42
N ALA A 130 -21.01 1.20 -3.66
CA ALA A 130 -21.00 2.40 -4.49
C ALA A 130 -21.83 3.53 -3.86
N LEU A 131 -23.02 3.20 -3.35
CA LEU A 131 -23.89 4.17 -2.68
C LEU A 131 -23.27 4.70 -1.38
N VAL A 132 -22.67 3.83 -0.55
CA VAL A 132 -21.96 4.26 0.67
C VAL A 132 -20.74 5.13 0.32
N ALA A 133 -20.01 4.81 -0.75
CA ALA A 133 -18.90 5.62 -1.23
C ALA A 133 -19.36 7.00 -1.72
N ALA A 134 -20.46 7.06 -2.49
CA ALA A 134 -21.09 8.30 -2.93
C ALA A 134 -21.53 9.16 -1.73
N ALA A 135 -22.19 8.56 -0.73
CA ALA A 135 -22.59 9.23 0.50
C ALA A 135 -21.40 9.83 1.26
N ARG A 136 -20.28 9.11 1.38
CA ARG A 136 -19.05 9.63 2.00
C ARG A 136 -18.40 10.75 1.16
N ALA A 137 -18.44 10.64 -0.16
CA ALA A 137 -17.94 11.69 -1.05
C ALA A 137 -18.78 12.97 -0.89
N ALA A 138 -20.10 12.83 -0.90
CA ALA A 138 -21.05 13.91 -0.69
C ALA A 138 -20.85 14.60 0.67
N ALA A 139 -20.79 13.83 1.77
CA ALA A 139 -20.62 14.37 3.12
C ALA A 139 -19.28 15.14 3.27
N ARG A 140 -18.21 14.70 2.60
CA ARG A 140 -16.92 15.41 2.59
C ARG A 140 -16.95 16.67 1.73
N ARG A 141 -17.64 16.63 0.59
CA ARG A 141 -17.71 17.74 -0.36
C ARG A 141 -18.62 18.88 0.12
N PHE A 142 -19.65 18.53 0.88
CA PHE A 142 -20.67 19.44 1.41
C PHE A 142 -20.81 19.28 2.93
N PRO A 143 -19.77 19.65 3.72
CA PRO A 143 -19.83 19.52 5.17
C PRO A 143 -20.95 20.40 5.76
N GLY A 144 -21.62 19.90 6.79
CA GLY A 144 -22.70 20.61 7.50
C GLY A 144 -24.08 20.55 6.85
N GLN A 145 -24.22 19.91 5.68
CA GLN A 145 -25.53 19.66 5.06
C GLN A 145 -26.11 18.31 5.50
N ALA A 146 -27.46 18.22 5.47
CA ALA A 146 -28.13 16.94 5.64
C ALA A 146 -27.73 15.97 4.51
N LEU A 147 -27.57 14.68 4.85
CA LEU A 147 -27.01 13.68 3.94
C LEU A 147 -27.76 13.58 2.61
N ALA A 148 -29.09 13.65 2.63
CA ALA A 148 -29.91 13.62 1.41
C ALA A 148 -29.61 14.79 0.46
N THR A 149 -29.51 15.99 1.01
CA THR A 149 -29.20 17.21 0.25
C THR A 149 -27.79 17.17 -0.29
N ALA A 150 -26.82 16.76 0.53
CA ALA A 150 -25.43 16.62 0.13
C ALA A 150 -25.30 15.59 -1.01
N LEU A 151 -25.99 14.45 -0.91
CA LEU A 151 -25.95 13.39 -1.90
C LEU A 151 -26.59 13.81 -3.23
N GLY A 152 -27.74 14.48 -3.18
CA GLY A 152 -28.40 15.03 -4.37
C GLY A 152 -27.51 16.03 -5.10
N ARG A 153 -26.97 17.02 -4.38
CA ARG A 153 -26.05 18.01 -4.96
C ARG A 153 -24.79 17.38 -5.54
N TRP A 154 -24.25 16.37 -4.85
CA TRP A 154 -23.11 15.61 -5.35
C TRP A 154 -23.44 14.91 -6.66
N ALA A 155 -24.60 14.24 -6.75
CA ALA A 155 -25.03 13.54 -7.96
C ALA A 155 -25.22 14.51 -9.14
N GLU A 156 -25.90 15.64 -8.91
CA GLU A 156 -26.08 16.71 -9.89
C GLU A 156 -24.74 17.23 -10.41
N THR A 157 -23.82 17.57 -9.50
CA THR A 157 -22.48 18.09 -9.87
C THR A 157 -21.74 17.12 -10.79
N ILE A 158 -21.75 15.83 -10.46
CA ILE A 158 -21.05 14.80 -11.25
C ILE A 158 -21.68 14.60 -12.63
N LEU A 159 -23.01 14.65 -12.73
CA LEU A 159 -23.70 14.51 -14.01
C LEU A 159 -23.51 15.75 -14.89
N GLU A 160 -23.58 16.95 -14.32
CA GLU A 160 -23.31 18.21 -15.01
C GLU A 160 -21.86 18.30 -15.51
N GLU A 161 -20.87 17.89 -14.70
CA GLU A 161 -19.46 17.82 -15.10
C GLU A 161 -19.26 16.92 -16.32
N ARG A 162 -20.00 15.80 -16.42
CA ARG A 162 -19.93 14.92 -17.59
C ARG A 162 -20.60 15.53 -18.82
N SER A 163 -21.78 16.13 -18.67
CA SER A 163 -22.45 16.80 -19.80
C SER A 163 -21.60 17.93 -20.37
N ALA A 164 -20.91 18.70 -19.53
CA ALA A 164 -19.96 19.72 -19.97
C ALA A 164 -18.67 19.15 -20.58
N ALA A 165 -18.29 17.93 -20.20
CA ALA A 165 -17.14 17.21 -20.76
C ALA A 165 -17.45 16.51 -22.09
N ASP A 166 -18.71 16.21 -22.43
CA ASP A 166 -19.08 15.71 -23.77
C ASP A 166 -19.05 16.86 -24.83
N GLU A 167 -19.10 18.13 -24.42
CA GLU A 167 -18.98 19.31 -25.31
C GLU A 167 -17.54 19.85 -25.46
N ARG A 168 -16.56 19.31 -24.72
CA ARG A 168 -15.13 19.66 -24.82
C ARG A 168 -14.29 18.40 -25.02
N PRO A 169 -13.18 18.44 -25.78
CA PRO A 169 -12.28 17.29 -25.83
C PRO A 169 -11.84 16.92 -24.40
N ALA A 170 -12.09 15.66 -24.05
CA ALA A 170 -12.20 15.16 -22.68
C ALA A 170 -11.00 15.50 -21.78
N SER A 171 -11.29 16.20 -20.69
CA SER A 171 -10.44 16.32 -19.51
C SER A 171 -10.76 15.15 -18.58
N ILE A 172 -9.92 14.12 -18.61
CA ILE A 172 -10.07 12.96 -17.74
C ILE A 172 -9.28 13.24 -16.46
N VAL A 173 -9.95 13.16 -15.30
CA VAL A 173 -9.27 13.12 -14.00
C VAL A 173 -9.41 11.70 -13.43
N PRO A 174 -8.33 10.89 -13.39
CA PRO A 174 -8.30 9.72 -12.53
C PRO A 174 -6.96 9.45 -11.81
N ASP A 175 -7.09 8.58 -10.82
CA ASP A 175 -6.10 7.87 -10.00
C ASP A 175 -4.59 8.07 -10.29
N LEU A 176 -3.89 8.67 -9.31
CA LEU A 176 -2.47 9.05 -9.33
C LEU A 176 -1.52 7.87 -9.65
N GLY A 177 -1.93 6.64 -9.36
CA GLY A 177 -1.13 5.44 -9.62
C GLY A 177 -1.12 4.99 -11.10
N VAL A 178 -2.22 5.22 -11.83
CA VAL A 178 -2.35 4.84 -13.25
C VAL A 178 -1.76 5.92 -14.15
N GLU A 179 -1.94 7.19 -13.77
CA GLU A 179 -1.33 8.38 -14.39
C GLU A 179 0.18 8.30 -14.52
N LEU A 180 0.88 7.91 -13.45
CA LEU A 180 2.33 7.82 -13.46
C LEU A 180 2.83 6.78 -14.48
N ALA A 181 2.08 5.70 -14.67
CA ALA A 181 2.40 4.64 -15.63
C ALA A 181 2.02 5.02 -17.07
N MET A 182 0.94 5.78 -17.29
CA MET A 182 0.53 6.20 -18.63
C MET A 182 1.31 7.42 -19.13
N SER A 183 1.57 8.42 -18.28
CA SER A 183 2.32 9.64 -18.61
C SER A 183 3.77 9.32 -18.99
N THR A 184 4.40 8.33 -18.35
CA THR A 184 5.73 7.84 -18.73
C THR A 184 5.75 7.12 -20.09
N VAL A 185 4.63 6.53 -20.51
CA VAL A 185 4.50 5.82 -21.80
C VAL A 185 4.09 6.76 -22.95
N THR A 186 3.26 7.77 -22.68
CA THR A 186 2.73 8.69 -23.71
C THR A 186 3.51 10.00 -23.83
N GLY A 187 4.39 10.31 -22.87
CA GLY A 187 5.20 11.54 -22.88
C GLY A 187 4.42 12.83 -22.63
N HIS A 188 3.19 12.75 -22.12
CA HIS A 188 2.35 13.92 -21.82
C HIS A 188 2.54 14.39 -20.38
N CYS A 189 2.41 15.70 -20.14
CA CYS A 189 2.58 16.34 -18.84
C CYS A 189 1.70 15.69 -17.77
N VAL A 190 2.29 15.18 -16.67
CA VAL A 190 1.54 14.53 -15.58
C VAL A 190 0.59 15.49 -14.84
N ASN A 191 0.83 16.80 -14.92
CA ASN A 191 0.04 17.79 -14.16
C ASN A 191 -1.22 18.27 -14.91
N CYS A 192 -1.08 18.67 -16.19
CA CYS A 192 -2.23 19.12 -16.99
C CYS A 192 -2.72 18.06 -17.97
N GLN A 193 -1.89 17.10 -18.36
CA GLN A 193 -2.13 16.06 -19.38
C GLN A 193 -2.49 16.56 -20.79
N CYS A 194 -2.75 17.86 -20.98
CA CYS A 194 -3.12 18.44 -22.27
C CYS A 194 -1.97 18.63 -23.26
N THR A 195 -0.71 18.59 -22.81
CA THR A 195 0.46 18.91 -23.64
C THR A 195 1.58 17.90 -23.42
N PRO A 196 2.41 17.60 -24.45
CA PRO A 196 3.65 16.86 -24.28
C PRO A 196 4.51 17.50 -23.19
N GLY A 197 5.04 16.70 -22.27
CA GLY A 197 5.86 17.16 -21.15
C GLY A 197 7.33 16.80 -21.35
N THR A 198 8.24 17.66 -20.89
CA THR A 198 9.66 17.31 -20.81
C THR A 198 9.90 16.45 -19.58
N LEU A 199 10.60 15.32 -19.74
CA LEU A 199 10.96 14.45 -18.61
C LEU A 199 11.89 15.19 -17.63
N ARG A 200 11.42 15.44 -16.42
CA ARG A 200 12.19 16.14 -15.37
C ARG A 200 12.89 15.14 -14.47
N THR A 201 14.12 14.79 -14.84
CA THR A 201 14.95 13.79 -14.12
C THR A 201 15.46 14.26 -12.76
N LYS A 202 15.36 15.56 -12.46
CA LYS A 202 15.77 16.14 -11.16
C LYS A 202 14.74 15.97 -10.04
N LEU A 203 13.53 15.49 -10.35
CA LEU A 203 12.53 15.17 -9.33
C LEU A 203 12.83 13.83 -8.66
N PRO A 204 12.39 13.60 -7.40
CA PRO A 204 12.51 12.29 -6.73
C PRO A 204 11.90 11.14 -7.52
N ILE A 205 10.90 11.44 -8.37
CA ILE A 205 10.31 10.54 -9.34
C ILE A 205 10.38 11.23 -10.71
N PRO A 206 11.15 10.68 -11.69
CA PRO A 206 11.23 11.26 -13.03
C PRO A 206 9.88 11.20 -13.74
N VAL A 207 9.28 12.35 -14.00
CA VAL A 207 7.97 12.49 -14.65
C VAL A 207 8.01 13.56 -15.74
N PRO A 208 7.27 13.39 -16.85
CA PRO A 208 7.17 14.42 -17.87
C PRO A 208 6.23 15.54 -17.41
N VAL A 209 6.70 16.79 -17.47
CA VAL A 209 5.95 18.00 -17.08
C VAL A 209 6.19 19.10 -18.12
N CYS A 210 5.12 19.73 -18.63
CA CYS A 210 5.24 20.86 -19.57
C CYS A 210 5.76 22.12 -18.86
N ASP A 211 6.38 23.03 -19.60
CA ASP A 211 7.01 24.23 -19.04
C ASP A 211 6.02 25.12 -18.26
N THR A 212 4.76 25.22 -18.72
CA THR A 212 3.73 26.01 -18.04
C THR A 212 3.38 25.43 -16.66
N CYS A 213 3.20 24.12 -16.57
CA CYS A 213 2.92 23.46 -15.28
C CYS A 213 4.15 23.43 -14.38
N TRP A 214 5.35 23.32 -14.98
CA TRP A 214 6.60 23.41 -14.27
C TRP A 214 6.76 24.79 -13.63
N ALA A 215 6.63 25.88 -14.38
CA ALA A 215 6.78 27.24 -13.84
C ALA A 215 5.70 27.61 -12.79
N ALA A 216 4.49 27.05 -12.91
CA ALA A 216 3.40 27.33 -11.97
C ALA A 216 3.51 26.56 -10.63
N ASN A 217 4.24 25.44 -10.59
CA ASN A 217 4.31 24.54 -9.43
C ASN A 217 5.73 24.23 -8.94
N ALA A 218 6.75 24.53 -9.75
CA ALA A 218 8.13 24.54 -9.28
C ALA A 218 8.26 25.73 -8.35
N GLU A 219 8.48 25.45 -7.06
CA GLU A 219 8.76 26.49 -6.10
C GLU A 219 9.96 27.33 -6.57
N PRO A 220 9.91 28.66 -6.43
CA PRO A 220 11.10 29.47 -6.57
C PRO A 220 12.06 29.12 -5.42
N GLU A 221 13.18 28.50 -5.82
CA GLU A 221 14.49 28.60 -5.18
C GLU A 221 14.78 27.78 -3.90
N PHE A 222 15.55 26.70 -4.10
CA PHE A 222 16.84 26.56 -3.43
C PHE A 222 17.94 27.25 -4.28
N GLU A 223 17.87 28.58 -4.44
CA GLU A 223 18.96 29.41 -5.00
C GLU A 223 19.58 30.27 -3.89
N GLU A 224 20.16 29.63 -2.88
CA GLU A 224 21.21 30.25 -2.06
C GLU A 224 22.26 29.18 -1.74
N ASP A 225 23.21 28.96 -2.67
CA ASP A 225 24.54 28.40 -2.35
C ASP A 225 25.52 28.44 -3.54
N SER A 226 25.60 29.58 -4.25
CA SER A 226 26.67 29.80 -5.27
C SER A 226 27.12 31.25 -5.36
N ALA A 227 27.35 31.88 -4.21
CA ALA A 227 28.19 33.07 -4.09
C ALA A 227 29.00 33.00 -2.78
N ALA A 228 30.07 32.23 -2.81
CA ALA A 228 31.21 32.33 -1.90
C ALA A 228 32.50 32.11 -2.70
#